data_AF-A0A1G4KFI0-F1
#
_entry.id   AF-A0A1G4KFI0-F1
#
_cell.length_a   1.000
_cell.length_b   1.000
_cell.length_c   1.000
_cell.angle_alpha   90.00
_cell.angle_beta   90.00
_cell.angle_gamma   90.00
#
_symmetry.space_group_name_H-M   'P 1'
#
loop_
_entity.id
_entity.type
_entity.pdbx_description
1 polymer ?
#
loop_
_entity_poly.entity_id
_entity_poly.type
_entity_poly.pdbx_seq_one_letter_code
_entity_poly.pdbx_strand_id
1 'polypeptide(L)'
;MSEVILVSKSRVEVPISREAASVSPVLRSMLSNPFLEQHQNKIELLDIEPHVLQKVVEYLEYHQRYMLVSEDEDIPDFDIPTEMSLELLLVADYLNI
;
A
#
# COMPACT_ATOMS: atom_id res chain seq x y z
N MET A 1 -4.90 17.29 -1.93
CA MET A 1 -4.17 16.03 -1.68
C MET A 1 -5.17 15.09 -1.05
N SER A 2 -5.50 13.99 -1.72
CA SER A 2 -6.44 13.00 -1.19
C SER A 2 -5.59 11.93 -0.50
N GLU A 3 -5.75 11.75 0.80
CA GLU A 3 -5.14 10.66 1.55
C GLU A 3 -6.17 9.54 1.72
N VAL A 4 -5.69 8.31 1.81
CA VAL A 4 -6.51 7.12 2.04
C VAL A 4 -5.98 6.37 3.25
N ILE A 5 -6.86 5.75 4.02
CA ILE A 5 -6.48 5.07 5.25
C ILE A 5 -6.66 3.57 5.03
N LEU A 6 -5.57 2.81 5.12
CA LEU A 6 -5.60 1.35 5.10
C LEU A 6 -5.71 0.84 6.54
N VAL A 7 -6.64 -0.07 6.79
CA VAL A 7 -6.86 -0.65 8.12
C VAL A 7 -6.46 -2.10 8.08
N SER A 8 -5.46 -2.49 8.87
CA SER A 8 -5.04 -3.90 8.99
C SER A 8 -6.05 -4.73 9.80
N LYS A 9 -5.82 -6.05 9.82
CA LYS A 9 -6.52 -7.02 10.68
C LYS A 9 -6.62 -6.60 12.14
N SER A 10 -5.55 -6.02 12.68
CA SER A 10 -5.50 -5.56 14.09
C SER A 10 -6.16 -4.19 14.31
N ARG A 11 -6.92 -3.68 13.33
CA ARG A 11 -7.49 -2.32 13.31
C ARG A 11 -6.45 -1.22 13.41
N VAL A 12 -5.21 -1.48 13.01
CA VAL A 12 -4.18 -0.45 12.88
C VAL A 12 -4.46 0.32 11.60
N GLU A 13 -4.61 1.63 11.73
CA GLU A 13 -4.85 2.57 10.64
C GLU A 13 -3.51 3.10 10.13
N VAL A 14 -3.26 2.92 8.84
CA VAL A 14 -2.04 3.38 8.17
C VAL A 14 -2.45 4.34 7.05
N PRO A 15 -2.16 5.65 7.18
CA PRO A 15 -2.45 6.61 6.13
C PRO A 15 -1.45 6.47 4.98
N ILE A 16 -1.92 6.64 3.75
CA ILE A 16 -1.11 6.63 2.54
C ILE A 16 -1.68 7.64 1.52
N SER A 17 -0.81 8.22 0.71
CA SER A 17 -1.21 9.10 -0.39
C SER A 17 -2.10 8.35 -1.41
N ARG A 18 -3.18 8.97 -1.90
CA ARG A 18 -4.03 8.35 -2.94
C ARG A 18 -3.24 7.99 -4.19
N GLU A 19 -2.20 8.75 -4.51
CA GLU A 19 -1.33 8.47 -5.66
C GLU A 19 -0.50 7.20 -5.44
N ALA A 20 0.13 7.02 -4.27
CA ALA A 20 0.80 5.78 -3.89
C ALA A 20 -0.19 4.60 -3.85
N ALA A 21 -1.37 4.78 -3.26
CA ALA A 21 -2.41 3.75 -3.26
C ALA A 21 -2.88 3.42 -4.70
N SER A 22 -2.84 4.38 -5.61
CA SER A 22 -3.19 4.18 -7.02
C SER A 22 -2.13 3.41 -7.82
N VAL A 23 -0.93 3.19 -7.26
CA VAL A 23 0.06 2.24 -7.83
C VAL A 23 -0.53 0.83 -7.84
N SER A 24 -1.23 0.44 -6.78
CA SER A 24 -1.99 -0.80 -6.75
C SER A 24 -3.32 -0.64 -7.52
N PRO A 25 -3.55 -1.42 -8.58
CA PRO A 25 -4.81 -1.38 -9.30
C PRO A 25 -5.98 -1.87 -8.45
N VAL A 26 -5.72 -2.75 -7.47
CA VAL A 26 -6.73 -3.26 -6.53
C VAL A 26 -7.18 -2.17 -5.57
N LEU A 27 -6.25 -1.47 -4.92
CA LEU A 27 -6.58 -0.33 -4.06
C LEU A 27 -7.26 0.77 -4.87
N ARG A 28 -6.75 1.07 -6.07
CA ARG A 28 -7.37 2.02 -7.00
C ARG A 28 -8.83 1.64 -7.31
N SER A 29 -9.10 0.39 -7.63
CA SER A 29 -10.45 -0.09 -7.92
C SER A 29 -11.36 0.00 -6.70
N MET A 30 -10.84 -0.30 -5.49
CA MET A 30 -11.58 -0.14 -4.25
C MET A 30 -11.91 1.34 -3.99
N LEU A 31 -10.95 2.24 -4.17
CA LEU A 31 -11.16 3.69 -4.00
C LEU A 31 -12.10 4.29 -5.05
N SER A 32 -12.14 3.72 -6.26
CA SER A 32 -13.08 4.10 -7.31
C SER A 32 -14.49 3.53 -7.11
N ASN A 33 -14.71 2.72 -6.07
CA ASN A 33 -16.02 2.19 -5.78
C ASN A 33 -16.88 3.29 -5.12
N PRO A 34 -18.06 3.64 -5.68
CA PRO A 34 -18.85 4.81 -5.24
C PRO A 34 -19.32 4.74 -3.77
N PHE A 35 -19.37 3.53 -3.19
CA PHE A 35 -19.69 3.34 -1.77
C PHE A 35 -18.58 3.84 -0.82
N LEU A 36 -17.31 3.78 -1.25
CA LEU A 36 -16.15 4.19 -0.43
C LEU A 36 -15.90 5.71 -0.51
N GLU A 37 -16.19 6.33 -1.65
CA GLU A 37 -16.12 7.78 -1.84
C GLU A 37 -17.11 8.53 -0.94
N GLN A 38 -18.28 7.94 -0.63
CA GLN A 38 -19.27 8.60 0.21
C GLN A 38 -18.92 8.61 1.71
N HIS A 39 -18.07 7.68 2.18
CA HIS A 39 -17.99 7.42 3.62
C HIS A 39 -16.66 7.66 4.31
N GLN A 40 -15.47 7.54 3.69
CA GLN A 40 -14.19 7.96 4.33
C GLN A 40 -12.87 7.68 3.59
N ASN A 41 -12.83 7.20 2.32
CA ASN A 41 -11.58 6.75 1.67
C ASN A 41 -10.77 5.76 2.54
N LYS A 42 -11.47 4.86 3.23
CA LYS A 42 -10.89 3.94 4.21
C LYS A 42 -11.07 2.50 3.72
N ILE A 43 -9.97 1.75 3.59
CA ILE A 43 -9.99 0.38 3.09
C ILE A 43 -9.64 -0.56 4.24
N GLU A 44 -10.54 -1.50 4.54
CA GLU A 44 -10.34 -2.49 5.58
C GLU A 44 -9.76 -3.79 5.01
N LEU A 45 -8.49 -4.05 5.34
CA LEU A 45 -7.71 -5.21 4.95
C LEU A 45 -7.59 -6.17 6.15
N LEU A 46 -8.70 -6.86 6.43
CA LEU A 46 -8.84 -7.72 7.61
C LEU A 46 -8.01 -9.03 7.52
N ASP A 47 -7.50 -9.37 6.34
CA ASP A 47 -6.62 -10.52 6.12
C ASP A 47 -5.13 -10.17 6.31
N ILE A 48 -4.78 -8.89 6.38
CA ILE A 48 -3.39 -8.44 6.38
C ILE A 48 -2.96 -8.04 7.79
N GLU A 49 -1.88 -8.65 8.25
CA GLU A 49 -1.23 -8.30 9.52
C GLU A 49 -0.69 -6.85 9.48
N PRO A 50 -0.72 -6.11 10.60
CA PRO A 50 -0.30 -4.71 10.64
C PRO A 50 1.17 -4.52 10.23
N HIS A 51 2.04 -5.46 10.56
CA HIS A 51 3.46 -5.38 10.23
C HIS A 51 3.70 -5.53 8.72
N VAL A 52 2.94 -6.41 8.04
CA VAL A 52 2.98 -6.57 6.58
C VAL A 52 2.41 -5.32 5.91
N LEU A 53 1.27 -4.81 6.39
CA LEU A 53 0.64 -3.63 5.83
C LEU A 53 1.56 -2.41 5.87
N GLN A 54 2.28 -2.20 6.97
CA GLN A 54 3.25 -1.11 7.08
C GLN A 54 4.35 -1.22 6.01
N LYS A 55 4.91 -2.42 5.81
CA LYS A 55 5.92 -2.65 4.77
C LYS A 55 5.38 -2.45 3.36
N VAL A 56 4.14 -2.86 3.10
CA VAL A 56 3.47 -2.62 1.82
C VAL A 56 3.27 -1.13 1.56
N VAL A 57 2.82 -0.37 2.56
CA VAL A 57 2.65 1.09 2.43
C VAL A 57 3.99 1.77 2.18
N GLU A 58 5.03 1.37 2.91
CA GLU A 58 6.41 1.84 2.70
C GLU A 58 6.86 1.55 1.27
N TYR A 59 6.62 0.33 0.77
CA TYR A 59 6.93 -0.06 -0.61
C TYR A 59 6.12 0.72 -1.65
N LEU A 60 4.83 0.98 -1.43
CA LEU A 60 4.00 1.74 -2.36
C LEU A 60 4.45 3.19 -2.49
N GLU A 61 4.75 3.86 -1.36
CA GLU A 61 5.28 5.23 -1.36
C GLU A 61 6.67 5.28 -1.98
N TYR A 62 7.52 4.29 -1.65
CA TYR A 62 8.83 4.12 -2.25
C TYR A 62 8.70 3.96 -3.77
N HIS A 63 7.92 2.98 -4.24
CA HIS A 63 7.70 2.73 -5.66
C HIS A 63 7.15 3.97 -6.34
N GLN A 64 6.17 4.66 -5.75
CA GLN A 64 5.63 5.90 -6.33
C GLN A 64 6.71 6.99 -6.46
N ARG A 65 7.52 7.18 -5.41
CA ARG A 65 8.59 8.18 -5.37
C ARG A 65 9.69 7.87 -6.38
N TYR A 66 10.07 6.60 -6.50
CA TYR A 66 11.16 6.13 -7.36
C TYR A 66 10.75 5.82 -8.80
N MET A 67 9.47 5.61 -9.08
CA MET A 67 8.95 5.35 -10.43
C MET A 67 9.09 6.56 -11.37
N LEU A 68 9.18 7.78 -10.82
CA LEU A 68 9.26 9.03 -11.59
C LEU A 68 10.65 9.69 -11.55
N VAL A 69 11.58 9.24 -10.70
CA VAL A 69 12.97 9.72 -10.74
C VAL A 69 13.72 9.06 -11.88
N SER A 70 14.59 9.85 -12.50
CA SER A 70 15.46 9.40 -13.58
C SER A 70 16.50 8.40 -13.04
N GLU A 71 17.03 7.52 -13.90
CA GLU A 71 18.01 6.45 -13.59
C GLU A 71 19.28 6.91 -12.81
N ASP A 72 19.49 8.21 -12.61
CA ASP A 72 20.63 8.83 -11.93
C ASP A 72 20.46 9.04 -10.41
N GLU A 73 19.30 8.74 -9.81
CA GLU A 73 19.10 8.84 -8.36
C GLU A 73 19.39 7.51 -7.64
N ASP A 74 20.14 7.56 -6.54
CA ASP A 74 20.40 6.42 -5.65
C ASP A 74 19.08 5.90 -5.03
N ILE A 75 18.67 4.72 -5.49
CA ILE A 75 17.50 3.95 -5.04
C ILE A 75 17.89 3.19 -3.75
N PRO A 76 17.36 3.54 -2.57
CA PRO A 76 17.73 2.90 -1.30
C PRO A 76 17.34 1.41 -1.28
N ASP A 77 18.20 0.53 -0.76
CA ASP A 77 17.83 -0.88 -0.58
C ASP A 77 16.59 -1.03 0.33
N PHE A 78 15.58 -1.72 -0.18
CA PHE A 78 14.38 -2.08 0.58
C PHE A 78 14.60 -3.44 1.26
N ASP A 79 15.07 -3.40 2.51
CA ASP A 79 15.30 -4.61 3.29
C ASP A 79 13.97 -5.21 3.76
N ILE A 80 13.72 -6.46 3.32
CA ILE A 80 12.55 -7.26 3.69
C ILE A 80 13.04 -8.43 4.56
N PRO A 81 12.57 -8.53 5.82
CA PRO A 81 12.87 -9.67 6.66
C PRO A 81 12.37 -10.98 6.03
N THR A 82 13.20 -12.02 6.08
CA THR A 82 12.87 -13.33 5.50
C THR A 82 11.59 -13.92 6.12
N GLU A 83 11.35 -13.65 7.41
CA GLU A 83 10.19 -14.16 8.15
C GLU A 83 8.85 -13.64 7.59
N MET A 84 8.80 -12.40 7.09
CA MET A 84 7.59 -11.80 6.51
C MET A 84 7.53 -11.88 4.98
N SER A 85 8.56 -12.41 4.33
CA SER A 85 8.66 -12.43 2.86
C SER A 85 7.51 -13.21 2.21
N LEU A 86 7.03 -14.29 2.84
CA LEU A 86 5.90 -15.08 2.33
C LEU A 86 4.58 -14.32 2.41
N GLU A 87 4.30 -13.69 3.56
CA GLU A 87 3.08 -12.93 3.76
C GLU A 87 3.07 -11.68 2.87
N LEU A 88 4.21 -10.98 2.79
CA LEU A 88 4.39 -9.84 1.90
C LEU A 88 4.15 -10.23 0.44
N LEU A 89 4.65 -11.39 -0.01
CA LEU A 89 4.44 -11.87 -1.37
C LEU A 89 2.96 -12.13 -1.66
N LEU A 90 2.24 -12.77 -0.73
CA LEU A 90 0.81 -13.02 -0.88
C LEU A 90 0.01 -11.71 -0.96
N VAL A 91 0.39 -10.73 -0.14
CA VAL A 91 -0.23 -9.40 -0.14
C VAL A 91 0.12 -8.61 -1.39
N ALA A 92 1.36 -8.68 -1.86
CA ALA A 92 1.81 -8.04 -3.09
C ALA A 92 1.04 -8.59 -4.29
N ASP A 93 0.89 -9.92 -4.39
CA ASP A 93 0.06 -10.58 -5.40
C ASP A 93 -1.40 -10.14 -5.30
N TYR A 94 -1.97 -10.15 -4.08
CA TYR A 94 -3.34 -9.69 -3.83
C TYR A 94 -3.55 -8.23 -4.26
N LEU A 95 -2.59 -7.35 -3.98
CA LEU A 95 -2.64 -5.92 -4.34
C LEU A 95 -2.16 -5.66 -5.78
N ASN A 96 -1.66 -6.67 -6.49
CA ASN A 96 -1.09 -6.58 -7.84
C ASN A 96 0.04 -5.53 -7.93
N ILE A 97 1.07 -5.67 -7.09
CA ILE A 97 2.26 -4.80 -7.04
C ILE A 97 3.57 -5.58 -7.00
#